data_AF-A0A2M8FL24-F1
#
_entry.id   AF-A0A2M8FL24-F1
#
_cell.length_a   1.000
_cell.length_b   1.000
_cell.length_c   1.000
_cell.angle_alpha   90.00
_cell.angle_beta   90.00
_cell.angle_gamma   90.00
#
_symmetry.space_group_name_H-M   'P 1'
#
loop_
_entity.id
_entity.type
_entity.pdbx_description
1 polymer ?
#
loop_
_entity_poly.entity_id
_entity_poly.type
_entity_poly.pdbx_seq_one_letter_code
_entity_poly.pdbx_strand_id
1 'polypeptide(L)'
;IAAHSYFDRLSNFPEEILTALLQDKSFENPKLQRLRIFTKTIIEKRGWVLPEEIETFLSAGYSKEQVLELIVGVAHKIMSNYVNHIAETLIDDEFK
;
A
#
# COMPACT_ATOMS: atom_id res chain seq x y z
N ILE A 1 -2.95 6.76 8.78
CA ILE A 1 -4.08 6.00 8.19
C ILE A 1 -5.28 6.93 7.91
N ALA A 2 -5.68 7.78 8.85
CA ALA A 2 -6.85 8.67 8.77
C ALA A 2 -7.01 9.41 7.42
N ALA A 3 -6.01 10.18 6.98
CA ALA A 3 -6.12 10.95 5.74
C ALA A 3 -6.32 10.08 4.47
N HIS A 4 -5.58 8.98 4.31
CA HIS A 4 -5.74 8.09 3.14
C HIS A 4 -7.12 7.42 3.13
N SER A 5 -7.57 6.89 4.26
CA SER A 5 -8.91 6.32 4.36
C SER A 5 -10.02 7.35 4.14
N TYR A 6 -9.81 8.60 4.52
CA TYR A 6 -10.73 9.69 4.25
C TYR A 6 -10.79 10.02 2.75
N PHE A 7 -9.65 10.20 2.10
CA PHE A 7 -9.60 10.51 0.66
C PHE A 7 -10.09 9.35 -0.21
N ASP A 8 -9.85 8.10 0.20
CA ASP A 8 -10.38 6.91 -0.50
C ASP A 8 -11.92 6.92 -0.48
N ARG A 9 -12.54 7.23 0.67
CA ARG A 9 -14.01 7.36 0.77
C ARG A 9 -14.57 8.48 -0.09
N LEU A 10 -13.84 9.59 -0.24
CA LEU A 10 -14.25 10.71 -1.09
C LEU A 10 -14.10 10.43 -2.60
N SER A 11 -13.25 9.47 -2.97
CA SER A 11 -12.89 9.21 -4.38
C SER A 11 -13.72 8.11 -5.04
N ASN A 12 -14.88 7.73 -4.47
CA ASN A 12 -15.68 6.57 -4.89
C ASN A 12 -14.87 5.25 -4.92
N PHE A 13 -13.91 5.10 -4.00
CA PHE A 13 -13.15 3.86 -3.89
C PHE A 13 -14.08 2.71 -3.49
N PRO A 14 -13.95 1.50 -4.09
CA PRO A 14 -14.83 0.39 -3.76
C PRO A 14 -14.77 0.03 -2.26
N GLU A 15 -15.90 0.13 -1.57
CA GLU A 15 -15.99 -0.04 -0.11
C GLU A 15 -15.53 -1.43 0.35
N GLU A 16 -15.80 -2.45 -0.45
CA GLU A 16 -15.38 -3.83 -0.22
C GLU A 16 -13.85 -3.95 -0.17
N ILE A 17 -13.14 -3.27 -1.09
CA ILE A 17 -11.68 -3.27 -1.15
C ILE A 17 -11.11 -2.48 0.02
N LEU A 18 -11.69 -1.31 0.33
CA LEU A 18 -11.26 -0.50 1.49
C LEU A 18 -11.42 -1.28 2.79
N THR A 19 -12.57 -1.93 2.97
CA THR A 19 -12.86 -2.75 4.16
C THR A 19 -11.89 -3.92 4.27
N ALA A 20 -11.65 -4.64 3.17
CA ALA A 20 -10.69 -5.73 3.17
C ALA A 20 -9.26 -5.24 3.47
N LEU A 21 -8.86 -4.06 2.97
CA LEU A 21 -7.55 -3.47 3.24
C LEU A 21 -7.39 -3.10 4.72
N LEU A 22 -8.38 -2.43 5.30
CA LEU A 22 -8.38 -2.01 6.70
C LEU A 22 -8.43 -3.19 7.67
N GLN A 23 -9.06 -4.30 7.29
CA GLN A 23 -9.15 -5.52 8.09
C GLN A 23 -8.03 -6.54 7.80
N ASP A 24 -7.05 -6.15 6.99
CA ASP A 24 -5.95 -7.02 6.56
C ASP A 24 -6.38 -8.33 5.87
N LYS A 25 -7.54 -8.33 5.22
CA LYS A 25 -8.10 -9.47 4.49
C LYS A 25 -7.60 -9.54 3.04
N SER A 26 -7.80 -10.69 2.41
CA SER A 26 -7.52 -10.88 0.98
C SER A 26 -8.53 -10.16 0.09
N PHE A 27 -8.09 -9.73 -1.07
CA PHE A 27 -8.97 -9.20 -2.12
C PHE A 27 -9.42 -10.29 -3.09
N GLU A 28 -10.66 -10.18 -3.58
CA GLU A 28 -11.18 -11.07 -4.64
C GLU A 28 -10.47 -10.82 -5.97
N ASN A 29 -10.10 -9.56 -6.24
CA ASN A 29 -9.35 -9.21 -7.44
C ASN A 29 -7.90 -9.75 -7.32
N PRO A 30 -7.48 -10.72 -8.16
CA PRO A 30 -6.19 -11.38 -8.02
C PRO A 30 -5.01 -10.43 -8.31
N LYS A 31 -5.20 -9.44 -9.18
CA LYS A 31 -4.18 -8.44 -9.51
C LYS A 31 -3.93 -7.52 -8.30
N LEU A 32 -4.98 -7.01 -7.67
CA LEU A 32 -4.86 -6.21 -6.45
C LEU A 32 -4.34 -7.01 -5.27
N GLN A 33 -4.75 -8.27 -5.12
CA GLN A 33 -4.22 -9.16 -4.09
C GLN A 33 -2.71 -9.36 -4.26
N ARG A 34 -2.24 -9.50 -5.51
CA ARG A 34 -0.81 -9.61 -5.78
C ARG A 34 -0.05 -8.33 -5.41
N LEU A 35 -0.60 -7.15 -5.72
CA LEU A 35 -0.03 -5.87 -5.31
C LEU A 35 0.08 -5.75 -3.79
N ARG A 36 -0.98 -6.10 -3.05
CA ARG A 36 -0.98 -6.10 -1.58
C ARG A 36 0.13 -6.99 -1.01
N ILE A 37 0.20 -8.24 -1.48
CA ILE A 37 1.21 -9.20 -1.02
C ILE A 37 2.61 -8.66 -1.30
N PHE A 38 2.88 -8.23 -2.53
CA PHE A 38 4.22 -7.77 -2.91
C PHE A 38 4.63 -6.49 -2.17
N THR A 39 3.68 -5.58 -1.92
CA THR A 39 3.91 -4.38 -1.09
C THR A 39 4.33 -4.77 0.33
N LYS A 40 3.61 -5.71 0.97
CA LYS A 40 3.99 -6.25 2.29
C LYS A 40 5.38 -6.88 2.25
N THR A 41 5.67 -7.71 1.25
CA THR A 41 6.97 -8.35 1.08
C THR A 41 8.11 -7.33 1.02
N ILE A 42 7.97 -6.27 0.23
CA ILE A 42 8.98 -5.20 0.15
C ILE A 42 9.20 -4.54 1.51
N ILE A 43 8.12 -4.23 2.23
CA ILE A 43 8.20 -3.57 3.54
C ILE A 43 8.87 -4.48 4.57
N GLU A 44 8.41 -5.72 4.70
CA GLU A 44 8.90 -6.70 5.68
C GLU A 44 10.36 -7.08 5.43
N LYS A 45 10.72 -7.30 4.16
CA LYS A 45 12.09 -7.65 3.75
C LYS A 45 12.97 -6.42 3.52
N ARG A 46 12.45 -5.21 3.72
CA ARG A 46 13.19 -3.94 3.50
C ARG A 46 13.85 -3.88 2.10
N GLY A 47 13.11 -4.31 1.08
CA GLY A 47 13.58 -4.34 -0.31
C GLY A 47 14.43 -5.55 -0.72
N TRP A 48 14.83 -6.42 0.22
CA TRP A 48 15.55 -7.66 -0.08
C TRP A 48 14.60 -8.77 -0.58
N VAL A 49 13.97 -8.54 -1.73
CA VAL A 49 13.04 -9.49 -2.36
C VAL A 49 13.77 -10.50 -3.23
N LEU A 50 13.26 -11.72 -3.29
CA LEU A 50 13.79 -12.78 -4.13
C LEU A 50 13.36 -12.59 -5.60
N PRO A 51 14.14 -13.08 -6.59
CA PRO A 51 13.75 -13.05 -7.99
C PRO A 51 12.37 -13.66 -8.24
N GLU A 52 12.04 -14.78 -7.59
CA GLU A 52 10.74 -15.43 -7.75
C GLU A 52 9.56 -14.53 -7.30
N GLU A 53 9.77 -13.67 -6.31
CA GLU A 53 8.73 -12.75 -5.80
C GLU A 53 8.46 -11.64 -6.80
N ILE A 54 9.51 -11.14 -7.48
CA ILE A 54 9.39 -10.18 -8.57
C ILE A 54 8.67 -10.82 -9.76
N GLU A 55 9.08 -12.01 -10.20
CA GLU A 55 8.43 -12.73 -11.32
C GLU A 55 6.96 -13.04 -11.02
N THR A 56 6.65 -13.38 -9.76
CA THR A 56 5.27 -13.59 -9.32
C THR A 56 4.44 -12.31 -9.37
N PHE A 57 5.04 -11.15 -9.11
CA PHE A 57 4.37 -9.85 -9.28
C PHE A 57 4.14 -9.52 -10.76
N LEU A 58 5.15 -9.71 -11.60
CA LEU A 58 5.07 -9.46 -13.05
C LEU A 58 4.03 -10.36 -13.74
N SER A 59 3.93 -11.64 -13.33
CA SER A 59 2.96 -12.59 -13.90
C SER A 59 1.49 -12.22 -13.61
N ALA A 60 1.21 -11.35 -12.64
CA ALA A 60 -0.12 -10.77 -12.43
C ALA A 60 -0.44 -9.61 -13.38
N GLY A 61 0.40 -9.36 -14.38
CA GLY A 61 0.23 -8.32 -15.38
C GLY A 61 0.72 -6.94 -14.92
N TYR A 62 1.72 -6.91 -14.05
CA TYR A 62 2.47 -5.70 -13.70
C TYR A 62 3.79 -5.65 -14.48
N SER A 63 4.34 -4.44 -14.66
CA SER A 63 5.60 -4.23 -15.35
C SER A 63 6.77 -3.98 -14.38
N LYS A 64 8.00 -4.00 -14.90
CA LYS A 64 9.21 -3.68 -14.11
C LYS A 64 9.21 -2.22 -13.67
N GLU A 65 8.69 -1.32 -14.48
CA GLU A 65 8.49 0.09 -14.15
C GLU A 65 7.55 0.23 -12.94
N GLN A 66 6.47 -0.56 -12.91
CA GLN A 66 5.52 -0.55 -11.78
C GLN A 66 6.12 -1.09 -10.48
N VAL A 67 7.19 -1.91 -10.54
CA VAL A 67 7.97 -2.25 -9.33
C VAL A 67 8.67 -1.01 -8.78
N LEU A 68 9.26 -0.18 -9.65
CA LEU A 68 9.93 1.06 -9.23
C LEU A 68 8.92 2.09 -8.70
N GLU A 69 7.77 2.23 -9.35
CA GLU A 69 6.67 3.08 -8.88
C GLU A 69 6.18 2.65 -7.48
N LEU A 70 6.05 1.34 -7.26
CA LEU A 70 5.68 0.80 -5.95
C LEU A 70 6.74 1.15 -4.89
N ILE A 71 8.03 1.02 -5.20
CA ILE A 71 9.12 1.38 -4.28
C ILE A 71 9.05 2.87 -3.92
N VAL A 72 8.78 3.75 -4.89
CA VAL A 72 8.59 5.19 -4.63
C VAL A 72 7.42 5.42 -3.67
N GLY A 73 6.28 4.76 -3.90
CA GLY A 73 5.12 4.82 -3.01
C GLY A 73 5.42 4.37 -1.58
N VAL A 74 6.13 3.23 -1.45
CA VAL A 74 6.56 2.69 -0.14
C VAL A 74 7.51 3.66 0.57
N ALA A 75 8.53 4.16 -0.12
CA ALA A 75 9.50 5.10 0.46
C ALA A 75 8.81 6.39 0.93
N HIS A 76 7.92 6.94 0.12
CA HIS A 76 7.15 8.13 0.47
C HIS A 76 6.29 7.89 1.74
N LYS A 77 5.67 6.72 1.88
CA LYS A 77 4.89 6.39 3.08
C LYS A 77 5.73 6.11 4.31
N ILE A 78 6.87 5.46 4.18
CA ILE A 78 7.81 5.30 5.30
C ILE A 78 8.24 6.68 5.81
N MET A 79 8.68 7.56 4.90
CA MET A 79 9.10 8.92 5.24
C MET A 79 7.97 9.71 5.94
N SER A 80 6.77 9.74 5.34
CA SER A 80 5.63 10.46 5.92
C SER A 80 5.19 9.90 7.28
N ASN A 81 5.15 8.58 7.43
CA ASN A 81 4.81 7.95 8.72
C ASN A 81 5.84 8.29 9.79
N TYR A 82 7.14 8.24 9.45
CA TYR A 82 8.21 8.54 10.41
C TYR A 82 8.18 10.01 10.83
N VAL A 83 7.94 10.93 9.90
CA VAL A 83 7.75 12.36 10.22
C VAL A 83 6.57 12.52 11.20
N ASN A 84 5.41 11.95 10.89
CA ASN A 84 4.24 12.06 11.76
C ASN A 84 4.46 11.46 13.15
N HIS A 85 5.16 10.33 13.25
CA HIS A 85 5.47 9.71 14.55
C HIS A 85 6.43 10.57 15.38
N ILE A 86 7.48 11.14 14.77
CA ILE A 86 8.49 11.94 15.47
C ILE A 86 7.94 13.32 15.84
N ALA A 87 7.15 13.93 14.96
CA ALA A 87 6.57 15.25 15.18
C ALA A 87 5.26 15.23 15.97
N GLU A 88 4.77 14.03 16.35
CA GLU A 88 3.49 13.83 17.04
C GLU A 88 2.33 14.55 16.34
N THR A 89 2.30 14.49 15.00
CA THR A 89 1.34 15.25 14.18
C THR A 89 -0.10 14.82 14.50
N LEU A 90 -0.89 15.78 14.98
CA LEU A 90 -2.31 15.58 15.30
C LEU A 90 -3.12 15.34 14.02
N ILE A 91 -4.24 14.62 14.18
CA ILE A 91 -5.21 14.44 13.10
C ILE A 91 -6.12 15.67 13.08
N ASP A 92 -6.23 16.34 11.92
CA ASP A 92 -7.18 17.43 11.72
C ASP A 92 -8.61 16.96 11.92
N ASP A 93 -9.48 17.82 12.45
CA ASP A 93 -10.87 17.46 12.78
C ASP A 93 -11.67 16.95 11.59
N GLU A 94 -11.34 17.40 10.37
CA GLU A 94 -11.97 16.97 9.12
C GLU A 94 -11.68 15.50 8.76
N PHE A 95 -10.60 14.92 9.31
CA PHE A 95 -10.16 13.54 9.06
C PHE A 95 -10.49 12.56 10.20
N LYS A 96 -11.09 13.04 11.30
CA LYS A 96 -11.62 12.18 12.37
C LYS A 96 -12.86 11.43 11.88
#